data_AF-A0A976PFE0-F1
#
_entry.id   AF-A0A976PFE0-F1
#
_cell.length_a   1.000
_cell.length_b   1.000
_cell.length_c   1.000
_cell.angle_alpha   90.00
_cell.angle_beta   90.00
_cell.angle_gamma   90.00
#
_symmetry.space_group_name_H-M   'P 1'
#
loop_
_entity.id
_entity.type
_entity.pdbx_description
1 polymer ?
#
loop_
_entity_poly.entity_id
_entity_poly.type
_entity_poly.pdbx_seq_one_letter_code
_entity_poly.pdbx_strand_id
1 'polypeptide(L)'
;IREDGHYIEAGENDNLIVQKLEANHNALGIFGFSFLDQNSDKVQGSTIEGVAPEFETIADKSYSISRPLFFYVKKAHIGVVPGIDGYLAEFTSEKAWGEDGYLAEKGMIPMAAKLRTAYGADVLNQKVMTGEGLH
;
A
#
# COMPACT_ATOMS: atom_id res chain seq x y z
N ILE A 1 0.56 -22.21 2.70
CA ILE A 1 1.27 -21.80 3.94
C ILE A 1 2.38 -22.82 4.17
N ARG A 2 3.60 -22.39 4.53
CA ARG A 2 4.76 -23.30 4.73
C ARG A 2 4.70 -23.90 6.14
N GLU A 3 4.93 -25.20 6.27
CA GLU A 3 4.88 -25.94 7.55
C GLU A 3 6.26 -26.50 7.97
N ASP A 4 7.33 -26.05 7.33
CA ASP A 4 8.70 -26.55 7.51
C ASP A 4 9.45 -25.98 8.74
N GLY A 5 8.76 -25.24 9.61
CA GLY A 5 9.32 -24.68 10.85
C GLY A 5 10.25 -23.48 10.67
N HIS A 6 10.61 -23.10 9.44
CA HIS A 6 11.35 -21.88 9.12
C HIS A 6 10.46 -20.64 9.02
N TYR A 7 9.16 -20.85 8.90
CA TYR A 7 8.14 -19.82 8.87
C TYR A 7 7.36 -19.84 10.19
N ILE A 8 7.31 -18.70 10.87
CA ILE A 8 6.48 -18.50 12.05
C ILE A 8 5.39 -17.52 11.66
N GLU A 9 4.14 -17.99 11.63
CA GLU A 9 2.99 -17.10 11.50
C GLU A 9 2.88 -16.27 12.79
N ALA A 10 3.16 -14.98 12.68
CA ALA A 10 3.13 -14.07 13.82
C ALA A 10 1.71 -13.52 14.14
N GLY A 11 0.71 -13.87 13.32
CA GLY A 11 -0.62 -13.27 13.35
C GLY A 11 -0.62 -11.81 12.89
N GLU A 12 -1.79 -11.15 12.93
CA GLU A 12 -1.97 -9.73 12.56
C GLU A 12 -1.51 -8.75 13.67
N ASN A 13 -0.73 -9.19 14.66
CA ASN A 13 -0.25 -8.31 15.72
C ASN A 13 1.17 -7.82 15.42
N ASP A 14 1.24 -6.69 14.71
CA ASP A 14 2.50 -6.12 14.25
C ASP A 14 3.46 -5.75 15.39
N ASN A 15 2.95 -5.34 16.56
CA ASN A 15 3.79 -5.07 17.73
C ASN A 15 4.55 -6.33 18.20
N LEU A 16 3.91 -7.50 18.11
CA LEU A 16 4.56 -8.77 18.44
C LEU A 16 5.63 -9.13 17.42
N ILE A 17 5.44 -8.76 16.15
CA ILE A 17 6.45 -8.95 15.10
C ILE A 17 7.70 -8.14 15.43
N VAL A 18 7.55 -6.85 15.74
CA VAL A 18 8.69 -5.98 16.10
C VAL A 18 9.44 -6.53 17.31
N GLN A 19 8.74 -6.93 18.37
CA GLN A 19 9.37 -7.53 19.56
C GLN A 19 10.12 -8.82 19.24
N LYS A 20 9.61 -9.66 18.33
CA LYS A 20 10.29 -10.89 17.89
C LYS A 20 11.55 -10.60 17.08
N LEU A 21 11.52 -9.55 16.23
CA LEU A 21 12.69 -9.13 15.46
C LEU A 21 13.77 -8.51 16.37
N GLU A 22 13.36 -7.69 17.34
CA GLU A 22 14.27 -7.12 18.34
C GLU A 22 14.91 -8.20 19.21
N ALA A 23 14.16 -9.24 19.58
CA ALA A 23 14.69 -10.35 20.37
C ALA A 23 15.57 -11.33 19.56
N ASN A 24 15.47 -11.35 18.22
CA ASN A 24 16.21 -12.25 17.36
C ASN A 24 16.76 -11.54 16.12
N HIS A 25 18.00 -11.06 16.23
CA HIS A 25 18.69 -10.33 15.14
C HIS A 25 18.99 -11.16 13.89
N ASN A 26 18.79 -12.49 13.93
CA ASN A 26 18.93 -13.36 12.76
C ASN A 26 17.61 -13.60 12.02
N ALA A 27 16.50 -13.04 12.49
CA ALA A 27 15.19 -13.19 11.86
C ALA A 27 14.94 -12.14 10.76
N LEU A 28 14.12 -12.50 9.78
CA LEU A 28 13.54 -11.58 8.81
C LEU A 28 12.02 -11.55 8.98
N GLY A 29 11.45 -10.34 8.98
CA GLY A 29 10.02 -10.10 9.03
C GLY A 29 9.54 -9.47 7.74
N ILE A 30 8.30 -9.76 7.36
CA ILE A 30 7.59 -9.10 6.26
C ILE A 30 6.44 -8.33 6.89
N PHE A 31 6.44 -7.01 6.75
CA PHE A 31 5.42 -6.12 7.29
C PHE A 31 5.24 -4.91 6.36
N GLY A 32 4.13 -4.19 6.54
CA GLY A 32 3.86 -2.97 5.77
C GLY A 32 4.88 -1.87 6.05
N PHE A 33 5.19 -1.05 5.04
CA PHE A 33 6.18 0.05 5.16
C PHE A 33 5.89 1.00 6.33
N SER A 34 4.62 1.26 6.63
CA SER A 34 4.23 2.10 7.77
C SER A 34 4.75 1.61 9.12
N PHE A 35 4.87 0.29 9.29
CA PHE A 35 5.44 -0.28 10.51
C PHE A 35 6.95 -0.14 10.58
N LEU A 36 7.63 -0.17 9.42
CA LEU A 36 9.06 0.16 9.34
C LEU A 36 9.29 1.61 9.76
N ASP A 37 8.55 2.53 9.15
CA ASP A 37 8.66 3.97 9.41
C ASP A 37 8.40 4.33 10.88
N GLN A 38 7.37 3.74 11.49
CA GLN A 38 7.02 3.98 12.90
C GLN A 38 7.98 3.34 13.92
N ASN A 39 8.81 2.38 13.51
CA ASN A 39 9.71 1.63 14.41
C ASN A 39 11.16 1.66 13.89
N SER A 40 11.54 2.70 13.16
CA SER A 40 12.86 2.84 12.56
C SER A 40 13.99 2.91 13.59
N ASP A 41 13.66 3.15 14.87
CA ASP A 41 14.57 3.08 16.01
C ASP A 41 14.90 1.64 16.44
N LYS A 42 14.07 0.66 16.05
CA LYS A 42 14.18 -0.75 16.50
C LYS A 42 14.46 -1.71 15.35
N VAL A 43 13.88 -1.46 14.19
CA VAL A 43 14.01 -2.34 13.02
C VAL A 43 14.54 -1.54 11.83
N GLN A 44 15.26 -2.23 10.95
CA GLN A 44 15.77 -1.65 9.71
C GLN A 44 15.12 -2.31 8.49
N GLY A 45 14.98 -1.55 7.42
CA GLY A 45 14.56 -2.05 6.12
C GLY A 45 15.66 -2.86 5.44
N SER A 46 15.31 -3.96 4.78
CA SER A 46 16.27 -4.73 3.99
C SER A 46 16.49 -4.08 2.63
N THR A 47 17.75 -3.92 2.23
CA THR A 47 18.10 -3.47 0.88
C THR A 47 17.92 -4.62 -0.11
N ILE A 48 17.16 -4.38 -1.18
CA ILE A 48 16.92 -5.35 -2.23
C ILE A 48 17.59 -4.84 -3.51
N GLU A 49 18.50 -5.63 -4.08
CA GLU A 49 19.24 -5.25 -5.31
C GLU A 49 19.95 -3.88 -5.22
N GLY A 50 20.36 -3.47 -4.01
CA GLY A 50 21.01 -2.19 -3.77
C GLY A 50 20.04 -1.01 -3.51
N VAL A 51 18.72 -1.25 -3.52
CA VAL A 51 17.69 -0.25 -3.26
C VAL A 51 17.10 -0.45 -1.87
N ALA A 52 17.11 0.60 -1.04
CA ALA A 52 16.48 0.61 0.28
C ALA A 52 14.96 0.84 0.16
N PRO A 53 14.14 0.36 1.11
CA PRO A 53 12.70 0.59 1.10
C PRO A 53 12.38 2.00 1.60
N GLU A 54 12.63 3.01 0.77
CA GLU A 54 12.29 4.41 1.06
C GLU A 54 10.98 4.81 0.37
N PHE A 55 10.33 5.87 0.84
CA PHE A 55 9.08 6.37 0.26
C PHE A 55 9.18 6.57 -1.25
N GLU A 56 10.24 7.24 -1.71
CA GLU A 56 10.50 7.54 -3.12
C GLU A 56 10.70 6.28 -3.94
N THR A 57 11.51 5.35 -3.43
CA THR A 57 11.85 4.09 -4.12
C THR A 57 10.66 3.13 -4.23
N ILE A 58 9.73 3.21 -3.27
CA ILE A 58 8.49 2.44 -3.32
C ILE A 58 7.51 3.12 -4.28
N ALA A 59 7.38 4.44 -4.21
CA ALA A 59 6.48 5.22 -5.06
C ALA A 59 6.85 5.12 -6.56
N ASP A 60 8.15 5.11 -6.88
CA ASP A 60 8.65 4.97 -8.25
C ASP A 60 8.83 3.51 -8.71
N LYS A 61 8.56 2.55 -7.81
CA LYS A 61 8.66 1.09 -8.01
C LYS A 61 10.08 0.55 -8.19
N SER A 62 11.13 1.33 -7.91
CA SER A 62 12.50 0.84 -7.92
C SER A 62 12.78 -0.15 -6.78
N TYR A 63 12.07 -0.05 -5.66
CA TYR A 63 12.05 -1.09 -4.63
C TYR A 63 11.13 -2.25 -5.05
N SER A 64 11.73 -3.29 -5.61
CA SER A 64 11.06 -4.36 -6.37
C SER A 64 10.08 -5.24 -5.56
N ILE A 65 10.15 -5.21 -4.23
CA ILE A 65 9.27 -5.97 -3.33
C ILE A 65 8.03 -5.15 -2.91
N SER A 66 7.93 -3.89 -3.34
CA SER A 66 6.70 -3.11 -3.16
C SER A 66 5.55 -3.64 -4.04
N ARG A 67 4.31 -3.50 -3.56
CA ARG A 67 3.12 -3.94 -4.30
C ARG A 67 2.12 -2.79 -4.40
N PRO A 68 1.67 -2.43 -5.61
CA PRO A 68 0.57 -1.48 -5.75
C PRO A 68 -0.71 -2.09 -5.18
N LEU A 69 -1.51 -1.25 -4.53
CA LEU A 69 -2.86 -1.61 -4.10
C LEU A 69 -3.85 -1.16 -5.16
N PHE A 70 -4.66 -2.09 -5.63
CA PHE A 70 -5.68 -1.83 -6.63
C PHE A 70 -7.05 -1.78 -5.98
N PHE A 71 -7.83 -0.77 -6.38
CA PHE A 71 -9.20 -0.61 -5.95
C PHE A 71 -10.12 -0.73 -7.16
N TYR A 72 -10.95 -1.77 -7.18
CA TYR A 72 -11.82 -2.10 -8.31
C TYR A 72 -13.28 -1.85 -7.98
N VAL A 73 -13.98 -1.15 -8.87
CA VAL A 73 -15.42 -0.92 -8.77
C VAL A 73 -16.12 -1.35 -10.04
N LYS A 74 -17.21 -2.12 -9.88
CA LYS A 74 -18.06 -2.51 -11.00
C LYS A 74 -18.91 -1.32 -11.41
N LYS A 75 -18.76 -0.85 -12.65
CA LYS A 75 -19.57 0.25 -13.20
C LYS A 75 -21.08 0.01 -13.05
N ALA A 76 -21.53 -1.24 -13.18
CA ALA A 76 -22.94 -1.62 -13.01
C ALA A 76 -23.51 -1.34 -11.60
N HIS A 77 -22.67 -1.09 -10.59
CA HIS A 77 -23.12 -0.74 -9.24
C HIS A 77 -23.28 0.77 -9.03
N ILE A 78 -22.74 1.60 -9.92
CA ILE A 78 -22.85 3.05 -9.83
C ILE A 78 -24.29 3.48 -10.13
N GLY A 79 -24.89 4.30 -9.26
CA GLY A 79 -26.31 4.69 -9.33
C GLY A 79 -27.31 3.60 -8.90
N VAL A 80 -26.86 2.37 -8.64
CA VAL A 80 -27.70 1.24 -8.17
C VAL A 80 -27.46 0.96 -6.69
N VAL A 81 -26.19 0.89 -6.28
CA VAL A 81 -25.80 0.69 -4.89
C VAL A 81 -25.62 2.07 -4.26
N PRO A 82 -26.40 2.43 -3.22
CA PRO A 82 -26.30 3.73 -2.56
C PRO A 82 -24.88 4.00 -2.06
N GLY A 83 -24.40 5.22 -2.27
CA GLY A 83 -23.12 5.70 -1.73
C GLY A 83 -21.86 5.37 -2.54
N ILE A 84 -21.93 4.53 -3.58
CA ILE A 84 -20.75 4.19 -4.39
C ILE A 84 -20.14 5.43 -5.06
N ASP A 85 -20.94 6.30 -5.70
CA ASP A 85 -20.42 7.53 -6.34
C ASP A 85 -19.71 8.44 -5.32
N GLY A 86 -20.32 8.63 -4.14
CA GLY A 86 -19.73 9.44 -3.08
C GLY A 86 -18.44 8.83 -2.52
N TYR A 87 -18.41 7.52 -2.34
CA TYR A 87 -17.21 6.80 -1.88
C TYR A 87 -16.08 6.89 -2.92
N LEU A 88 -16.39 6.73 -4.19
CA LEU A 88 -15.43 6.90 -5.29
C LEU A 88 -14.82 8.31 -5.26
N ALA A 89 -15.67 9.34 -5.21
CA ALA A 89 -15.24 10.73 -5.18
C ALA A 89 -14.37 11.06 -3.96
N GLU A 90 -14.74 10.59 -2.77
CA GLU A 90 -13.94 10.78 -1.55
C GLU A 90 -12.61 10.02 -1.62
N PHE A 91 -12.63 8.74 -2.00
CA PHE A 91 -11.44 7.89 -2.05
C PHE A 91 -10.39 8.42 -3.03
N THR A 92 -10.83 9.03 -4.14
CA THR A 92 -9.95 9.67 -5.13
C THR A 92 -9.74 11.17 -4.89
N SER A 93 -10.09 11.70 -3.72
CA SER A 93 -9.85 13.11 -3.38
C SER A 93 -8.43 13.31 -2.86
N GLU A 94 -7.85 14.50 -3.06
CA GLU A 94 -6.54 14.82 -2.48
C GLU A 94 -6.52 14.73 -0.94
N LYS A 95 -7.67 14.96 -0.29
CA LYS A 95 -7.81 14.77 1.16
C LYS A 95 -7.64 13.30 1.58
N ALA A 96 -7.98 12.35 0.71
CA ALA A 96 -7.84 10.93 0.98
C ALA A 96 -6.45 10.42 0.58
N TRP A 97 -6.13 10.47 -0.71
CA TRP A 97 -4.97 9.77 -1.31
C TRP A 97 -3.79 10.68 -1.65
N GLY A 98 -3.90 11.98 -1.35
CA GLY A 98 -2.85 12.96 -1.61
C GLY A 98 -1.64 12.73 -0.70
N GLU A 99 -0.59 13.50 -0.93
CA GLU A 99 0.64 13.42 -0.12
C GLU A 99 0.39 13.66 1.37
N ASP A 100 -0.48 14.62 1.69
CA ASP A 100 -0.93 14.92 3.06
C ASP A 100 -2.34 14.35 3.36
N GLY A 101 -2.78 13.37 2.57
CA GLY A 101 -4.10 12.78 2.71
C GLY A 101 -4.19 11.81 3.89
N TYR A 102 -5.40 11.55 4.39
CA TYR A 102 -5.59 10.67 5.53
C TYR A 102 -5.15 9.22 5.25
N LEU A 103 -5.04 8.78 4.00
CA LEU A 103 -4.50 7.45 3.67
C LEU A 103 -2.98 7.41 3.90
N ALA A 104 -2.27 8.50 3.67
CA ALA A 104 -0.84 8.61 3.99
C ALA A 104 -0.62 8.51 5.50
N GLU A 105 -1.44 9.20 6.30
CA GLU A 105 -1.45 9.07 7.77
C GLU A 105 -1.73 7.64 8.25
N LYS A 106 -2.43 6.84 7.43
CA LYS A 106 -2.71 5.42 7.68
C LYS A 106 -1.66 4.48 7.09
N GLY A 107 -0.54 5.02 6.60
CA GLY A 107 0.60 4.22 6.18
C GLY A 107 0.60 3.81 4.71
N MET A 108 -0.32 4.35 3.91
CA MET A 108 -0.30 4.18 2.47
C MET A 108 0.76 5.10 1.86
N ILE A 109 1.40 4.67 0.78
CA ILE A 109 2.33 5.52 0.04
C ILE A 109 1.56 6.14 -1.13
N PRO A 110 1.35 7.47 -1.13
CA PRO A 110 0.78 8.20 -2.24
C PRO A 110 1.49 7.90 -3.55
N MET A 111 0.69 7.54 -4.56
CA MET A 111 1.19 7.45 -5.93
C MET A 111 1.48 8.84 -6.49
N ALA A 112 2.34 8.96 -7.51
CA ALA A 112 2.70 10.26 -8.09
C ALA A 112 1.49 11.13 -8.49
N ALA A 113 1.55 12.44 -8.25
CA ALA A 113 0.45 13.39 -8.48
C ALA A 113 -0.17 13.31 -9.89
N LYS A 114 0.66 13.13 -10.93
CA LYS A 114 0.20 12.96 -12.30
C LYS A 114 -0.72 11.74 -12.46
N LEU A 115 -0.41 10.63 -11.80
CA LEU A 115 -1.23 9.42 -11.83
C LEU A 115 -2.51 9.59 -11.00
N ARG A 116 -2.43 10.25 -9.83
CA ARG A 116 -3.63 10.59 -9.03
C ARG A 116 -4.61 11.43 -9.85
N THR A 117 -4.13 12.49 -10.51
CA THR A 117 -4.97 13.32 -11.37
C THR A 117 -5.61 12.51 -12.51
N ALA A 118 -4.83 11.67 -13.19
CA ALA A 118 -5.33 10.85 -14.29
C ALA A 118 -6.39 9.84 -13.83
N TYR A 119 -6.14 9.09 -12.75
CA TYR A 119 -7.08 8.10 -12.25
C TYR A 119 -8.29 8.72 -11.56
N GLY A 120 -8.14 9.85 -10.89
CA GLY A 120 -9.26 10.60 -10.32
C GLY A 120 -10.22 11.06 -11.43
N ALA A 121 -9.68 11.57 -12.53
CA ALA A 121 -10.47 11.91 -13.71
C ALA A 121 -11.13 10.67 -14.34
N ASP A 122 -10.42 9.56 -14.47
CA ASP A 122 -10.99 8.31 -15.02
C ASP A 122 -12.14 7.78 -14.15
N VAL A 123 -12.02 7.86 -12.82
CA VAL A 123 -13.07 7.47 -11.86
C VAL A 123 -14.28 8.39 -11.95
N LEU A 124 -14.09 9.72 -11.93
CA LEU A 124 -15.18 10.69 -12.02
C LEU A 124 -15.93 10.63 -13.37
N ASN A 125 -15.22 10.28 -14.44
CA ASN A 125 -15.81 10.06 -15.76
C ASN A 125 -16.34 8.62 -15.96
N GLN A 126 -16.26 7.76 -14.94
CA GLN A 126 -16.69 6.36 -14.96
C GLN A 126 -16.16 5.59 -16.18
N LYS A 127 -14.89 5.86 -16.51
CA LYS A 127 -14.20 5.22 -17.62
C LYS A 127 -14.03 3.73 -17.31
N VAL A 128 -14.47 2.88 -18.24
CA VAL A 128 -14.37 1.44 -18.08
C VAL A 128 -12.93 1.03 -18.39
N MET A 129 -12.32 0.28 -17.47
CA MET A 129 -11.04 -0.36 -17.73
C MET A 129 -11.21 -1.43 -18.81
N THR A 130 -10.38 -1.35 -19.84
CA THR A 130 -10.12 -2.48 -20.74
C THR A 130 -9.13 -3.41 -20.04
N GLY A 131 -9.11 -4.71 -20.37
CA GLY A 131 -8.12 -5.63 -19.80
C GLY A 131 -6.65 -5.21 -20.05
N GLU A 132 -6.45 -4.32 -21.03
CA GLU A 132 -5.20 -3.59 -21.26
C GLU A 132 -4.92 -2.65 -20.07
N GLY A 133 -3.86 -2.93 -19.31
CA GLY A 133 -3.43 -2.13 -18.15
C GLY A 133 -3.61 -2.79 -16.78
N LEU A 134 -4.13 -4.02 -16.72
CA LEU A 134 -4.04 -4.87 -15.53
C LEU A 134 -2.63 -5.49 -15.51
N HIS A 135 -1.70 -4.86 -14.80
CA HIS A 135 -0.33 -5.35 -14.57
C HIS A 135 -0.02 -5.30 -13.07
#